data_AF-A0A9P6X922-F1
#
_entry.id   AF-A0A9P6X922-F1
#
_cell.length_a   1.000
_cell.length_b   1.000
_cell.length_c   1.000
_cell.angle_alpha   90.00
_cell.angle_beta   90.00
_cell.angle_gamma   90.00
#
_symmetry.space_group_name_H-M   'P 1'
#
loop_
_entity.id
_entity.type
_entity.pdbx_description
1 polymer ?
#
loop_
_entity_poly.entity_id
_entity_poly.type
_entity_poly.pdbx_seq_one_letter_code
_entity_poly.pdbx_strand_id
1 'polypeptide(L)'
;MQWRPLILLFSGIATIYIQPLHTIQPKADTTILTAVDEYVYFTLIYYQISEKPRHIIGTEKLKLGVRGVVRQLRKPISILTGKSESEQDWSEVRFDTLDGQISCVSQRGQDYVVLYHVIRNDTVIHYARLYYTRKNKFEYKDIQLPGSTWINSISLQDNSFIISRDPDQYQFQVIPFPLNIKTSPETRIIIDSSEAGKLIDRVYHNAVEQYPVLLSKLYSSFSDNYRLLIHNLYKTESEFSAAISIVDNVTLADGSYWREWAYTEDNHTIYYDESMDNVGFADNTIKDRLNNIRKRPKIVLALSLDTKTIVFPSVSNRFFSFDFMDKIDILQKMETEKKFLYPIDSNKTSYLPEYYYQRRYDLETDSEIVGIQLDDDATMMALWTEHNHVYIYSRKVNETTVKIEKTRMQEWVDLLFPDEEEHHVYREHLPIPWKLTMVITPSTFTSIEHVRFYKDNLFLLVVALNNGHIYSYRLDQTEKQKPVNFITFINDKWDMLIAMCVIISIFVYNEFQHFA
;
A
#
# COMPACT_ATOMS: atom_id res chain seq x y z
N MET A 1 -57.71 -6.73 7.04
CA MET A 1 -56.87 -5.52 7.17
C MET A 1 -56.37 -5.41 8.60
N GLN A 2 -55.11 -5.76 8.92
CA GLN A 2 -54.54 -5.48 10.26
C GLN A 2 -53.00 -5.55 10.35
N TRP A 3 -52.28 -5.62 9.22
CA TRP A 3 -50.81 -5.72 9.23
C TRP A 3 -50.08 -4.38 9.08
N ARG A 4 -50.77 -3.32 8.61
CA ARG A 4 -50.17 -1.99 8.43
C ARG A 4 -49.71 -1.31 9.75
N PRO A 5 -50.45 -1.41 10.88
CA PRO A 5 -49.98 -0.82 12.13
C PRO A 5 -48.75 -1.54 12.68
N LEU A 6 -48.66 -2.86 12.49
CA LEU A 6 -47.58 -3.69 12.99
C LEU A 6 -46.28 -3.45 12.20
N ILE A 7 -46.38 -3.34 10.87
CA ILE A 7 -45.24 -3.00 10.00
C ILE A 7 -44.71 -1.59 10.31
N LEU A 8 -45.60 -0.62 10.57
CA LEU A 8 -45.19 0.73 10.97
C LEU A 8 -44.56 0.78 12.37
N LEU A 9 -45.01 -0.06 13.30
CA LEU A 9 -44.42 -0.18 14.63
C LEU A 9 -43.03 -0.83 14.55
N PHE A 10 -42.86 -1.89 13.76
CA PHE A 10 -41.55 -2.51 13.54
C PHE A 10 -40.60 -1.62 12.73
N SER A 11 -41.09 -0.87 11.73
CA SER A 11 -40.26 0.11 11.02
C SER A 11 -39.89 1.30 11.90
N GLY A 12 -40.81 1.73 12.78
CA GLY A 12 -40.58 2.80 13.77
C GLY A 12 -39.59 2.39 14.86
N ILE A 13 -39.70 1.18 15.40
CA ILE A 13 -38.73 0.64 16.37
C ILE A 13 -37.38 0.39 15.69
N ALA A 14 -37.36 -0.11 14.44
CA ALA A 14 -36.13 -0.24 13.66
C ALA A 14 -35.48 1.12 13.34
N THR A 15 -36.24 2.18 13.07
CA THR A 15 -35.66 3.52 12.84
C THR A 15 -35.21 4.21 14.13
N ILE A 16 -35.81 3.89 15.28
CA ILE A 16 -35.41 4.43 16.60
C ILE A 16 -34.24 3.63 17.22
N TYR A 17 -34.09 2.34 16.91
CA TYR A 17 -33.01 1.48 17.42
C TYR A 17 -31.85 1.21 16.44
N ILE A 18 -31.95 1.60 15.16
CA ILE A 18 -30.83 1.51 14.18
C ILE A 18 -30.14 2.87 13.99
N GLN A 19 -30.21 3.76 14.98
CA GLN A 19 -29.12 4.69 15.20
C GLN A 19 -28.36 4.22 16.44
N PRO A 20 -27.29 3.41 16.28
CA PRO A 20 -26.28 3.47 17.29
C PRO A 20 -25.82 4.93 17.33
N LEU A 21 -25.88 5.54 18.51
CA LEU A 21 -25.15 6.75 18.84
C LEU A 21 -23.64 6.44 18.78
N HIS A 22 -23.15 5.94 17.66
CA HIS A 22 -21.74 6.03 17.34
C HIS A 22 -21.52 7.52 17.10
N THR A 23 -20.68 8.12 17.94
CA THR A 23 -20.08 9.42 17.67
C THR A 23 -19.77 9.47 16.18
N ILE A 24 -20.47 10.35 15.45
CA ILE A 24 -20.23 10.59 14.03
C ILE A 24 -18.78 11.06 13.94
N GLN A 25 -17.86 10.14 13.77
CA GLN A 25 -16.48 10.47 13.49
C GLN A 25 -16.51 11.10 12.10
N PRO A 26 -15.96 12.32 11.91
CA PRO A 26 -15.89 12.91 10.59
C PRO A 26 -15.15 11.93 9.67
N LYS A 27 -15.65 11.76 8.45
CA LYS A 27 -15.01 10.91 7.44
C LYS A 27 -13.58 11.42 7.25
N ALA A 28 -12.59 10.64 7.66
CA ALA A 28 -11.19 11.01 7.55
C ALA A 28 -10.74 10.96 6.08
N ASP A 29 -9.85 11.88 5.71
CA ASP A 29 -9.22 11.86 4.38
C ASP A 29 -8.07 10.85 4.35
N THR A 30 -7.41 10.67 5.48
CA THR A 30 -6.35 9.68 5.67
C THR A 30 -6.35 9.22 7.12
N THR A 31 -6.06 7.95 7.35
CA THR A 31 -5.81 7.45 8.70
C THR A 31 -4.44 6.80 8.79
N ILE A 32 -3.99 6.57 10.01
CA ILE A 32 -2.75 5.88 10.32
C ILE A 32 -3.01 4.94 11.47
N LEU A 33 -2.59 3.69 11.32
CA LEU A 33 -2.59 2.70 12.40
C LEU A 33 -1.16 2.43 12.87
N THR A 34 -0.86 2.75 14.12
CA THR A 34 0.44 2.50 14.77
C THR A 34 0.26 1.69 16.03
N ALA A 35 1.28 0.90 16.38
CA ALA A 35 1.33 0.18 17.64
C ALA A 35 2.60 0.62 18.38
N VAL A 36 2.42 1.07 19.63
CA VAL A 36 3.50 1.54 20.51
C VAL A 36 3.25 0.97 21.90
N ASP A 37 4.22 0.23 22.41
CA ASP A 37 4.14 -0.51 23.67
C ASP A 37 2.87 -1.38 23.75
N GLU A 38 2.04 -1.17 24.77
CA GLU A 38 0.81 -1.92 25.04
C GLU A 38 -0.43 -1.33 24.36
N TYR A 39 -0.27 -0.31 23.50
CA TYR A 39 -1.38 0.41 22.88
C TYR A 39 -1.32 0.42 21.36
N VAL A 40 -2.50 0.28 20.74
CA VAL A 40 -2.73 0.62 19.35
C VAL A 40 -3.24 2.05 19.27
N TYR A 41 -2.67 2.83 18.36
CA TYR A 41 -3.04 4.20 18.08
C TYR A 41 -3.66 4.28 16.69
N PHE A 42 -4.81 4.93 16.63
CA PHE A 42 -5.52 5.24 15.40
C PHE A 42 -5.56 6.76 15.23
N THR A 43 -4.82 7.26 14.24
CA THR A 43 -4.76 8.68 13.94
C THR A 43 -5.68 8.98 12.77
N LEU A 44 -6.63 9.88 12.98
CA LEU A 44 -7.54 10.42 11.98
C LEU A 44 -6.99 11.76 11.48
N ILE A 45 -6.87 11.90 10.16
CA ILE A 45 -6.39 13.11 9.51
C ILE A 45 -7.45 13.59 8.53
N TYR A 46 -7.92 14.82 8.71
CA TYR A 46 -8.96 15.42 7.87
C TYR A 46 -8.84 16.94 7.85
N TYR A 47 -9.55 17.61 6.92
CA TYR A 47 -9.72 19.06 6.97
C TYR A 47 -11.09 19.48 7.49
N GLN A 48 -11.13 20.62 8.16
CA GLN A 48 -12.33 21.28 8.63
C GLN A 48 -12.43 22.68 8.01
N ILE A 49 -13.65 23.09 7.66
CA ILE A 49 -13.91 24.45 7.16
C ILE A 49 -13.73 25.42 8.32
N SER A 50 -12.89 26.45 8.12
CA SER A 50 -12.72 27.52 9.10
C SER A 50 -14.05 28.23 9.32
N GLU A 51 -14.43 28.47 10.58
CA GLU A 51 -15.74 29.03 10.93
C GLU A 51 -16.01 30.40 10.26
N LYS A 52 -14.94 31.12 9.87
CA LYS A 52 -14.97 32.33 9.05
C LYS A 52 -13.69 32.41 8.18
N PRO A 53 -13.77 32.75 6.87
CA PRO A 53 -14.98 32.85 6.03
C PRO A 53 -15.52 31.46 5.62
N ARG A 54 -16.85 31.32 5.50
CA ARG A 54 -17.57 30.06 5.17
C ARG A 54 -17.42 29.59 3.71
N HIS A 55 -16.44 30.12 2.98
CA HIS A 55 -16.24 29.78 1.57
C HIS A 55 -14.95 28.99 1.43
N ILE A 56 -15.08 27.76 0.90
CA ILE A 56 -13.94 27.04 0.35
C ILE A 56 -13.72 27.59 -1.05
N ILE A 57 -12.52 28.09 -1.32
CA ILE A 57 -12.10 28.49 -2.65
C ILE A 57 -10.91 27.61 -3.04
N GLY A 58 -10.98 27.00 -4.21
CA GLY A 58 -9.88 26.25 -4.81
C GLY A 58 -10.21 24.81 -5.20
N THR A 59 -9.19 24.07 -5.62
CA THR A 59 -9.28 22.69 -6.12
C THR A 59 -8.86 21.68 -5.05
N GLU A 60 -8.88 20.39 -5.36
CA GLU A 60 -8.43 19.35 -4.43
C GLU A 60 -7.02 19.59 -3.89
N LYS A 61 -6.11 20.05 -4.77
CA LYS A 61 -4.71 20.34 -4.42
C LYS A 61 -4.55 21.58 -3.53
N LEU A 62 -5.42 22.58 -3.66
CA LEU A 62 -5.34 23.82 -2.88
C LEU A 62 -6.73 24.32 -2.51
N LYS A 63 -7.02 24.36 -1.21
CA LYS A 63 -8.25 24.84 -0.59
C LYS A 63 -7.90 25.96 0.37
N LEU A 64 -8.46 27.14 0.11
CA LEU A 64 -8.40 28.27 1.03
C LEU A 64 -9.56 28.20 2.03
N GLY A 65 -9.33 28.70 3.25
CA GLY A 65 -10.35 28.72 4.30
C GLY A 65 -10.56 27.39 5.02
N VAL A 66 -9.65 26.42 4.84
CA VAL A 66 -9.67 25.14 5.56
C VAL A 66 -8.54 25.04 6.57
N ARG A 67 -8.75 24.28 7.64
CA ARG A 67 -7.75 23.92 8.65
C ARG A 67 -7.56 22.41 8.65
N GLY A 68 -6.33 21.95 8.73
CA GLY A 68 -6.02 20.55 8.98
C GLY A 68 -6.35 20.17 10.41
N VAL A 69 -6.81 18.94 10.61
CA VAL A 69 -7.06 18.37 11.93
C VAL A 69 -6.36 17.01 12.01
N VAL A 70 -5.61 16.80 13.08
CA VAL A 70 -4.99 15.52 13.41
C VAL A 70 -5.52 15.08 14.77
N ARG A 71 -6.33 14.02 14.77
CA ARG A 71 -6.94 13.47 15.98
C ARG A 71 -6.39 12.08 16.24
N GLN A 72 -5.75 11.85 17.38
CA GLN A 72 -5.16 10.57 17.73
C GLN A 72 -5.96 9.91 18.86
N LEU A 73 -6.42 8.69 18.58
CA LEU A 73 -7.12 7.83 19.52
C LEU A 73 -6.20 6.66 19.88
N ARG A 74 -6.33 6.11 21.09
CA ARG A 74 -5.63 4.89 21.51
C ARG A 74 -6.55 3.87 22.17
N LYS A 75 -6.17 2.61 22.04
CA LYS A 75 -6.82 1.45 22.68
C LYS A 75 -5.79 0.42 23.14
N PRO A 76 -5.90 -0.16 24.36
CA PRO A 76 -5.02 -1.22 24.81
C PRO A 76 -5.05 -2.46 23.90
N ILE A 77 -3.88 -3.05 23.62
CA ILE A 77 -3.72 -4.29 22.84
C ILE A 77 -4.33 -5.49 23.58
N SER A 78 -4.32 -5.48 24.92
CA SER A 78 -4.91 -6.53 25.76
C SER A 78 -6.40 -6.78 25.46
N ILE A 79 -7.13 -5.74 25.05
CA ILE A 79 -8.53 -5.84 24.65
C ILE A 79 -8.67 -6.55 23.30
N LEU A 80 -7.78 -6.22 22.34
CA LEU A 80 -7.77 -6.86 21.02
C LEU A 80 -7.36 -8.34 21.09
N THR A 81 -6.50 -8.70 22.04
CA THR A 81 -6.05 -10.09 22.23
C THR A 81 -7.08 -10.99 22.94
N GLY A 82 -8.19 -10.42 23.42
CA GLY A 82 -9.23 -11.12 24.19
C GLY A 82 -8.81 -11.45 25.63
N LYS A 83 -7.76 -10.81 26.15
CA LYS A 83 -7.26 -11.01 27.53
C LYS A 83 -7.95 -10.13 28.57
N SER A 84 -8.72 -9.12 28.13
CA SER A 84 -9.49 -8.23 29.01
C SER A 84 -10.98 -8.29 28.65
N GLU A 85 -11.84 -8.48 29.65
CA GLU A 85 -13.30 -8.41 29.51
C GLU A 85 -13.82 -6.96 29.48
N SER A 86 -12.94 -5.96 29.61
CA SER A 86 -13.33 -4.55 29.58
C SER A 86 -13.59 -4.06 28.16
N GLU A 87 -14.82 -3.64 27.86
CA GLU A 87 -15.19 -2.83 26.68
C GLU A 87 -14.68 -1.38 26.83
N GLN A 88 -13.37 -1.17 27.02
CA GLN A 88 -12.83 0.19 26.91
C GLN A 88 -12.86 0.62 25.45
N ASP A 89 -13.64 1.66 25.17
CA ASP A 89 -13.68 2.33 23.87
C ASP A 89 -12.41 3.16 23.65
N TRP A 90 -12.27 3.69 22.43
CA TRP A 90 -11.17 4.58 22.06
C TRP A 90 -11.04 5.78 23.01
N SER A 91 -9.83 5.97 23.53
CA SER A 91 -9.49 7.16 24.32
C SER A 91 -8.75 8.18 23.47
N GLU A 92 -9.21 9.43 23.47
CA GLU A 92 -8.53 10.51 22.76
C GLU A 92 -7.23 10.89 23.48
N VAL A 93 -6.13 10.88 22.74
CA VAL A 93 -4.79 11.23 23.23
C VAL A 93 -4.42 12.64 22.78
N ARG A 94 -4.84 13.02 21.58
CA ARG A 94 -4.44 14.28 20.94
C ARG A 94 -5.50 14.77 19.98
N PHE A 95 -5.64 16.09 19.93
CA PHE A 95 -6.45 16.81 18.96
C PHE A 95 -5.71 18.08 18.55
N ASP A 96 -5.05 18.04 17.39
CA ASP A 96 -4.27 19.15 16.87
C ASP A 96 -5.03 19.82 15.72
N THR A 97 -5.05 21.14 15.72
CA THR A 97 -5.53 21.94 14.59
C THR A 97 -4.33 22.63 13.91
N LEU A 98 -4.28 22.52 12.59
CA LEU A 98 -3.24 23.09 11.74
C LEU A 98 -3.80 24.33 11.02
N ASP A 99 -2.95 25.33 10.86
CA ASP A 99 -3.31 26.63 10.27
C ASP A 99 -3.67 26.56 8.77
N GLY A 100 -3.45 25.42 8.13
CA GLY A 100 -3.57 25.27 6.68
C GLY A 100 -4.04 23.90 6.25
N GLN A 101 -4.22 23.73 4.94
CA GLN A 101 -4.66 22.47 4.35
C GLN A 101 -3.56 21.41 4.45
N ILE A 102 -3.95 20.20 4.86
CA ILE A 102 -3.11 19.00 4.76
C ILE A 102 -3.17 18.48 3.33
N SER A 103 -2.01 18.33 2.70
CA SER A 103 -1.90 17.86 1.31
C SER A 103 -1.38 16.43 1.22
N CYS A 104 -0.49 16.03 2.13
CA CYS A 104 0.18 14.74 2.08
C CYS A 104 0.53 14.25 3.49
N VAL A 105 0.54 12.93 3.63
CA VAL A 105 0.88 12.22 4.86
C VAL A 105 1.86 11.11 4.48
N SER A 106 2.93 10.97 5.24
CA SER A 106 3.90 9.88 5.06
C SER A 106 4.25 9.25 6.40
N GLN A 107 4.43 7.93 6.42
CA GLN A 107 4.70 7.16 7.62
C GLN A 107 5.98 6.33 7.43
N ARG A 108 6.77 6.24 8.51
CA ARG A 108 7.97 5.41 8.58
C ARG A 108 8.04 4.76 9.96
N GLY A 109 7.78 3.45 10.01
CA GLY A 109 7.67 2.72 11.27
C GLY A 109 6.52 3.23 12.14
N GLN A 110 6.85 3.77 13.31
CA GLN A 110 5.89 4.39 14.23
C GLN A 110 5.73 5.91 14.01
N ASP A 111 6.70 6.53 13.36
CA ASP A 111 6.72 7.96 13.13
C ASP A 111 5.94 8.31 11.86
N TYR A 112 5.36 9.50 11.84
CA TYR A 112 4.64 9.99 10.67
C TYR A 112 4.77 11.50 10.54
N VAL A 113 4.67 11.98 9.31
CA VAL A 113 4.74 13.39 8.96
C VAL A 113 3.48 13.81 8.24
N VAL A 114 2.99 15.00 8.59
CA VAL A 114 1.86 15.65 7.95
C VAL A 114 2.36 16.92 7.27
N LEU A 115 2.26 16.97 5.94
CA LEU A 115 2.56 18.16 5.15
C LEU A 115 1.32 19.04 5.09
N TYR A 116 1.48 20.30 5.47
CA TYR A 116 0.42 21.30 5.36
C TYR A 116 0.94 22.64 4.84
N HIS A 117 0.05 23.36 4.19
CA HIS A 117 0.35 24.59 3.48
C HIS A 117 -0.41 25.76 4.08
N VAL A 118 0.32 26.80 4.46
CA VAL A 118 -0.27 28.03 5.02
C VAL A 118 -0.04 29.16 4.03
N ILE A 119 -1.12 29.78 3.59
CA ILE A 119 -1.06 30.93 2.69
C ILE A 119 -1.26 32.20 3.50
N ARG A 120 -0.26 33.10 3.48
CA ARG A 120 -0.30 34.41 4.14
C ARG A 120 0.21 35.46 3.17
N ASN A 121 -0.58 36.52 2.94
CA ASN A 121 -0.20 37.66 2.08
C ASN A 121 0.35 37.20 0.72
N ASP A 122 -0.37 36.32 0.03
CA ASP A 122 0.01 35.72 -1.26
C ASP A 122 1.31 34.91 -1.29
N THR A 123 1.92 34.67 -0.12
CA THR A 123 3.06 33.75 0.03
C THR A 123 2.59 32.41 0.56
N VAL A 124 3.04 31.33 -0.09
CA VAL A 124 2.84 29.96 0.38
C VAL A 124 4.01 29.59 1.29
N ILE A 125 3.70 29.13 2.50
CA ILE A 125 4.67 28.59 3.44
C ILE A 125 4.35 27.12 3.67
N HIS A 126 5.36 26.28 3.55
CA HIS A 126 5.26 24.84 3.68
C HIS A 126 5.72 24.39 5.07
N TYR A 127 4.89 23.59 5.74
CA TYR A 127 5.24 22.99 7.02
C TYR A 127 5.08 21.49 6.97
N ALA A 128 6.05 20.79 7.55
CA ALA A 128 5.98 19.38 7.86
C ALA A 128 5.88 19.22 9.38
N ARG A 129 4.74 18.75 9.88
CA ARG A 129 4.62 18.35 11.29
C ARG A 129 5.05 16.90 11.45
N LEU A 130 6.22 16.70 12.04
CA LEU A 130 6.75 15.37 12.36
C LEU A 130 6.22 14.92 13.72
N TYR A 131 5.46 13.83 13.75
CA TYR A 131 5.04 13.13 14.94
C TYR A 131 5.98 11.96 15.19
N TYR A 132 6.50 11.87 16.41
CA TYR A 132 7.46 10.82 16.79
C TYR A 132 7.23 10.36 18.22
N THR A 133 7.65 9.14 18.51
CA THR A 133 7.54 8.55 19.84
C THR A 133 8.76 8.88 20.70
N ARG A 134 8.53 9.42 21.89
CA ARG A 134 9.58 9.67 22.91
C ARG A 134 9.06 9.28 24.28
N LYS A 135 9.77 8.40 24.98
CA LYS A 135 9.38 7.88 26.31
C LYS A 135 7.90 7.42 26.31
N ASN A 136 7.50 6.67 25.28
CA ASN A 136 6.18 6.05 25.18
C ASN A 136 5.01 7.05 25.06
N LYS A 137 5.32 8.28 24.64
CA LYS A 137 4.34 9.31 24.30
C LYS A 137 4.65 9.84 22.91
N PHE A 138 3.62 10.13 22.14
CA PHE A 138 3.78 10.88 20.91
C PHE A 138 4.13 12.33 21.26
N GLU A 139 5.14 12.89 20.61
CA GLU A 139 5.48 14.30 20.57
C GLU A 139 5.35 14.78 19.12
N TYR A 140 5.41 16.09 18.89
CA TYR A 140 5.43 16.63 17.54
C TYR A 140 6.35 17.84 17.44
N LYS A 141 6.82 18.09 16.22
CA LYS A 141 7.51 19.33 15.85
C LYS A 141 7.07 19.82 14.49
N ASP A 142 6.95 21.14 14.38
CA ASP A 142 6.70 21.81 13.11
C ASP A 142 8.03 22.17 12.45
N ILE A 143 8.19 21.75 11.21
CA ILE A 143 9.40 22.01 10.42
C ILE A 143 8.98 22.84 9.23
N GLN A 144 9.45 24.08 9.16
CA GLN A 144 9.25 24.92 7.99
C GLN A 144 10.20 24.46 6.89
N LEU A 145 9.64 24.09 5.74
CA LEU A 145 10.38 23.62 4.58
C LEU A 145 10.81 24.81 3.70
N PRO A 146 11.95 24.70 3.00
CA PRO A 146 12.46 25.78 2.16
C PRO A 146 11.60 25.98 0.90
N GLY A 147 11.70 27.17 0.31
CA GLY A 147 11.08 27.54 -0.97
C GLY A 147 9.61 27.93 -0.87
N SER A 148 9.10 28.52 -1.95
CA SER A 148 7.69 28.95 -2.11
C SER A 148 6.93 28.12 -3.14
N THR A 149 7.61 27.20 -3.83
CA THR A 149 7.02 26.34 -4.86
C THR A 149 6.25 25.20 -4.23
N TRP A 150 5.09 24.86 -4.81
CA TRP A 150 4.19 23.88 -4.23
C TRP A 150 4.86 22.52 -4.05
N ILE A 151 4.79 21.98 -2.83
CA ILE A 151 5.25 20.63 -2.52
C ILE A 151 4.08 19.67 -2.74
N ASN A 152 4.19 18.81 -3.75
CA ASN A 152 3.14 17.89 -4.16
C ASN A 152 3.18 16.57 -3.36
N SER A 153 4.37 16.13 -2.94
CA SER A 153 4.53 14.96 -2.08
C SER A 153 5.70 15.09 -1.12
N ILE A 154 5.59 14.39 0.02
CA ILE A 154 6.66 14.25 1.01
C ILE A 154 6.79 12.77 1.37
N SER A 155 8.02 12.33 1.59
CA SER A 155 8.34 11.01 2.08
C SER A 155 9.25 11.10 3.30
N LEU A 156 8.80 10.50 4.41
CA LEU A 156 9.55 10.43 5.65
C LEU A 156 10.60 9.31 5.58
N GLN A 157 11.86 9.66 5.80
CA GLN A 157 12.97 8.73 5.94
C GLN A 157 13.58 8.82 7.34
N ASP A 158 14.46 7.89 7.68
CA ASP A 158 15.00 7.79 9.04
C ASP A 158 15.84 9.02 9.44
N ASN A 159 16.48 9.67 8.46
CA ASN A 159 17.35 10.83 8.66
C ASN A 159 17.10 12.01 7.69
N SER A 160 16.00 12.00 6.93
CA SER A 160 15.70 13.06 5.96
C SER A 160 14.22 13.07 5.57
N PHE A 161 13.77 14.18 4.97
CA PHE A 161 12.61 14.17 4.08
C PHE A 161 13.06 14.06 2.64
N ILE A 162 12.26 13.39 1.82
CA ILE A 162 12.35 13.52 0.36
C ILE A 162 11.07 14.20 -0.09
N ILE A 163 11.19 15.27 -0.87
CA ILE A 163 10.04 16.03 -1.35
C ILE A 163 10.00 16.05 -2.87
N SER A 164 8.80 16.11 -3.45
CA SER A 164 8.59 16.43 -4.86
C SER A 164 7.82 17.74 -4.97
N ARG A 165 8.26 18.62 -5.86
CA ARG A 165 7.67 19.95 -6.09
C ARG A 165 7.05 20.03 -7.48
N ASP A 166 6.04 20.89 -7.61
CA ASP A 166 5.32 21.14 -8.86
C ASP A 166 5.09 22.65 -9.02
N PRO A 167 5.77 23.35 -9.95
CA PRO A 167 6.80 22.85 -10.88
C PRO A 167 8.20 22.70 -10.23
N ASP A 168 9.07 21.87 -10.80
CA ASP A 168 10.50 21.81 -10.44
C ASP A 168 11.33 21.33 -11.64
N GLN A 169 12.64 21.58 -11.62
CA GLN A 169 13.60 21.02 -12.60
C GLN A 169 14.08 19.61 -12.20
N TYR A 170 13.95 19.29 -10.91
CA TYR A 170 14.35 18.01 -10.33
C TYR A 170 13.14 17.16 -9.98
N GLN A 171 13.24 15.85 -10.16
CA GLN A 171 12.17 14.90 -9.81
C GLN A 171 11.85 14.91 -8.31
N PHE A 172 12.88 15.18 -7.50
CA PHE A 172 12.78 15.26 -6.04
C PHE A 172 13.89 16.15 -5.47
N GLN A 173 13.75 16.50 -4.19
CA GLN A 173 14.79 17.13 -3.38
C GLN A 173 14.91 16.41 -2.05
N VAL A 174 16.13 16.34 -1.50
CA VAL A 174 16.42 15.71 -0.21
C VAL A 174 16.65 16.80 0.84
N ILE A 175 15.99 16.67 1.98
CA ILE A 175 16.12 17.57 3.13
C ILE A 175 16.62 16.77 4.32
N PRO A 176 17.93 16.84 4.65
CA PRO A 176 18.46 16.11 5.79
C PRO A 176 17.89 16.64 7.11
N PHE A 177 17.68 15.74 8.07
CA PHE A 177 17.25 16.13 9.41
C PHE A 177 18.39 16.79 10.18
N PRO A 178 18.11 17.82 10.98
CA PRO A 178 19.04 18.27 12.00
C PRO A 178 19.36 17.13 12.97
N LEU A 179 20.62 17.01 13.39
CA LEU A 179 21.13 15.94 14.27
C LEU A 179 20.33 15.74 15.58
N ASN A 180 19.56 16.74 16.01
CA ASN A 180 18.78 16.74 17.25
C ASN A 180 17.28 16.99 17.03
N ILE A 181 16.74 16.58 15.88
CA ILE A 181 15.34 16.87 15.54
C ILE A 181 14.37 16.36 16.60
N LYS A 182 14.56 15.16 17.16
CA LYS A 182 13.68 14.57 18.20
C LYS A 182 14.03 14.95 19.65
N THR A 183 15.17 15.61 19.87
CA THR A 183 15.70 15.91 21.20
C THR A 183 15.69 17.39 21.55
N SER A 184 15.73 18.27 20.55
CA SER A 184 15.72 19.73 20.73
C SER A 184 14.46 20.19 21.51
N PRO A 185 14.56 21.22 22.37
CA PRO A 185 13.40 21.78 23.07
C PRO A 185 12.50 22.63 22.17
N GLU A 186 12.99 23.02 20.98
CA GLU A 186 12.25 23.86 20.05
C GLU A 186 11.12 23.06 19.41
N THR A 187 9.91 23.63 19.48
CA THR A 187 8.70 23.10 18.85
C THR A 187 8.68 23.38 17.34
N ARG A 188 9.45 24.38 16.90
CA ARG A 188 9.53 24.81 15.51
C ARG A 188 10.97 24.89 15.03
N ILE A 189 11.24 24.26 13.88
CA ILE A 189 12.55 24.24 13.22
C ILE A 189 12.38 24.87 11.83
N ILE A 190 13.35 25.67 11.41
CA ILE A 190 13.38 26.26 10.07
C ILE A 190 14.51 25.60 9.30
N ILE A 191 14.22 25.10 8.10
CA ILE A 191 15.21 24.55 7.18
C ILE A 191 15.32 25.47 5.99
N ASP A 192 16.51 26.00 5.75
CA ASP A 192 16.75 27.03 4.74
C ASP A 192 17.15 26.46 3.37
N SER A 193 17.60 25.21 3.31
CA SER A 193 18.10 24.59 2.07
C SER A 193 17.70 23.12 1.92
N SER A 194 17.77 22.66 0.68
CA SER A 194 17.53 21.29 0.24
C SER A 194 18.58 20.89 -0.79
N GLU A 195 18.91 19.61 -0.86
CA GLU A 195 19.79 19.04 -1.86
C GLU A 195 18.99 18.63 -3.10
N ALA A 196 19.46 19.03 -4.28
CA ALA A 196 18.80 18.72 -5.53
C ALA A 196 18.92 17.22 -5.89
N GLY A 197 17.81 16.64 -6.34
CA GLY A 197 17.73 15.26 -6.79
C GLY A 197 18.14 15.07 -8.25
N LYS A 198 17.60 14.01 -8.86
CA LYS A 198 17.76 13.74 -10.29
C LYS A 198 17.01 14.79 -11.13
N LEU A 199 17.62 15.23 -12.23
CA LEU A 199 16.93 16.07 -13.23
C LEU A 199 15.74 15.32 -13.84
N ILE A 200 14.71 16.08 -14.22
CA ILE A 200 13.56 15.53 -14.95
C ILE A 200 13.98 15.26 -16.40
N ASP A 201 14.43 14.05 -16.68
CA ASP A 201 14.84 13.64 -18.03
C ASP A 201 13.64 13.18 -18.90
N ARG A 202 12.56 12.73 -18.27
CA ARG A 202 11.38 12.16 -18.93
C ARG A 202 10.18 13.05 -18.70
N VAL A 203 9.61 13.56 -19.79
CA VAL A 203 8.35 14.31 -19.77
C VAL A 203 7.24 13.43 -20.35
N TYR A 204 6.17 13.25 -19.60
CA TYR A 204 4.99 12.49 -20.03
C TYR A 204 4.09 13.36 -20.92
N HIS A 205 4.50 13.59 -22.16
CA HIS A 205 3.82 14.52 -23.08
C HIS A 205 2.34 14.19 -23.35
N ASN A 206 1.96 12.91 -23.26
CA ASN A 206 0.59 12.44 -23.48
C ASN A 206 -0.21 12.30 -22.17
N ALA A 207 0.36 12.69 -21.03
CA ALA A 207 -0.34 12.63 -19.76
C ALA A 207 -1.39 13.74 -19.68
N VAL A 208 -2.65 13.35 -19.55
CA VAL A 208 -3.78 14.25 -19.27
C VAL A 208 -3.78 14.63 -17.79
N GLU A 209 -3.42 13.68 -16.93
CA GLU A 209 -3.32 13.90 -15.48
C GLU A 209 -2.04 13.26 -14.93
N GLN A 210 -1.37 13.95 -14.01
CA GLN A 210 -0.25 13.42 -13.24
C GLN A 210 -0.59 13.43 -11.75
N TYR A 211 -0.33 12.31 -11.09
CA TYR A 211 -0.62 12.13 -9.67
C TYR A 211 0.64 12.38 -8.81
N PRO A 212 0.47 12.70 -7.52
CA PRO A 212 1.58 12.79 -6.57
C PRO A 212 2.52 11.58 -6.64
N VAL A 213 3.81 11.88 -6.77
CA VAL A 213 4.89 10.90 -6.85
C VAL A 213 5.10 10.22 -5.50
N LEU A 214 5.22 8.90 -5.50
CA LEU A 214 5.66 8.15 -4.33
C LEU A 214 7.19 7.98 -4.37
N LEU A 215 7.84 8.37 -3.28
CA LEU A 215 9.29 8.32 -3.13
C LEU A 215 9.63 7.47 -1.91
N SER A 216 10.64 6.60 -2.03
CA SER A 216 11.15 5.84 -0.89
C SER A 216 12.65 5.65 -0.97
N LYS A 217 13.35 5.85 0.15
CA LYS A 217 14.73 5.40 0.27
C LYS A 217 14.79 3.87 0.32
N LEU A 218 15.73 3.32 -0.44
CA LEU A 218 16.02 1.90 -0.50
C LEU A 218 17.31 1.61 0.29
N TYR A 219 17.44 0.38 0.78
CA TYR A 219 18.70 -0.09 1.35
C TYR A 219 19.82 -0.08 0.30
N SER A 220 21.01 0.33 0.72
CA SER A 220 22.27 0.12 0.02
C SER A 220 23.32 -0.33 1.04
N SER A 221 24.26 -1.18 0.62
CA SER A 221 25.37 -1.62 1.47
C SER A 221 26.47 -0.56 1.58
N PHE A 222 26.51 0.40 0.65
CA PHE A 222 27.39 1.56 0.72
C PHE A 222 26.76 2.67 1.56
N SER A 223 27.46 3.10 2.61
CA SER A 223 26.97 4.14 3.55
C SER A 223 26.69 5.49 2.88
N ASP A 224 27.47 5.80 1.85
CA ASP A 224 27.44 7.11 1.19
C ASP A 224 26.45 7.14 0.02
N ASN A 225 25.91 5.97 -0.36
CA ASN A 225 24.90 5.85 -1.40
C ASN A 225 23.51 6.05 -0.81
N TYR A 226 22.82 7.00 -1.42
CA TYR A 226 21.43 7.34 -1.24
C TYR A 226 20.64 6.81 -2.43
N ARG A 227 20.10 5.59 -2.27
CA ARG A 227 19.25 4.95 -3.26
C ARG A 227 17.79 5.28 -3.07
N LEU A 228 17.11 5.60 -4.16
CA LEU A 228 15.72 6.00 -4.17
C LEU A 228 14.91 5.19 -5.18
N LEU A 229 13.74 4.72 -4.75
CA LEU A 229 12.67 4.28 -5.62
C LEU A 229 11.72 5.43 -5.87
N ILE A 230 11.44 5.70 -7.15
CA ILE A 230 10.49 6.69 -7.63
C ILE A 230 9.36 5.95 -8.32
N HIS A 231 8.13 6.18 -7.88
CA HIS A 231 6.94 5.61 -8.49
C HIS A 231 5.99 6.74 -8.89
N ASN A 232 5.89 6.95 -10.21
CA ASN A 232 5.06 7.96 -10.84
C ASN A 232 3.81 7.29 -11.43
N LEU A 233 2.64 7.83 -11.10
CA LEU A 233 1.40 7.49 -11.80
C LEU A 233 0.96 8.65 -12.68
N TYR A 234 0.55 8.32 -13.90
CA TYR A 234 -0.10 9.25 -14.81
C TYR A 234 -1.21 8.56 -15.59
N LYS A 235 -2.13 9.39 -16.07
CA LYS A 235 -3.26 8.97 -16.88
C LYS A 235 -3.15 9.59 -18.26
N THR A 236 -3.26 8.77 -19.29
CA THR A 236 -3.42 9.19 -20.69
C THR A 236 -4.90 9.12 -21.08
N GLU A 237 -5.24 9.43 -22.33
CA GLU A 237 -6.62 9.29 -22.81
C GLU A 237 -7.13 7.84 -22.77
N SER A 238 -6.25 6.86 -22.90
CA SER A 238 -6.61 5.44 -23.05
C SER A 238 -6.06 4.53 -21.95
N GLU A 239 -5.12 4.97 -21.12
CA GLU A 239 -4.39 4.10 -20.17
C GLU A 239 -4.07 4.81 -18.85
N PHE A 240 -4.05 4.02 -17.76
CA PHE A 240 -3.31 4.37 -16.55
C PHE A 240 -1.93 3.71 -16.62
N SER A 241 -0.90 4.50 -16.35
CA SER A 241 0.49 4.07 -16.42
C SER A 241 1.21 4.30 -15.09
N ALA A 242 2.00 3.32 -14.69
CA ALA A 242 2.90 3.34 -13.55
C ALA A 242 4.35 3.27 -14.04
N ALA A 243 5.08 4.38 -13.91
CA ALA A 243 6.51 4.44 -14.19
C ALA A 243 7.29 4.31 -12.88
N ILE A 244 8.15 3.29 -12.79
CA ILE A 244 8.94 2.94 -11.63
C ILE A 244 10.41 3.08 -12.02
N SER A 245 11.18 3.86 -11.25
CA SER A 245 12.63 3.94 -11.43
C SER A 245 13.39 3.79 -10.12
N ILE A 246 14.60 3.24 -10.22
CA ILE A 246 15.58 3.19 -9.14
C ILE A 246 16.73 4.10 -9.51
N VAL A 247 16.99 5.09 -8.67
CA VAL A 247 18.03 6.10 -8.86
C VAL A 247 18.96 6.16 -7.66
N ASP A 248 20.17 6.64 -7.88
CA ASP A 248 21.24 6.56 -6.87
C ASP A 248 22.22 7.72 -7.07
N ASN A 249 22.72 8.31 -5.99
CA ASN A 249 23.73 9.37 -6.01
C ASN A 249 25.15 8.78 -6.04
N VAL A 250 25.43 7.90 -7.00
CA VAL A 250 26.68 7.13 -7.00
C VAL A 250 27.91 8.05 -7.05
N THR A 251 28.74 7.98 -6.00
CA THR A 251 30.01 8.73 -5.88
C THR A 251 31.18 7.99 -6.54
N LEU A 252 31.02 7.54 -7.78
CA LEU A 252 32.12 6.93 -8.52
C LEU A 252 32.94 8.04 -9.22
N ALA A 253 33.99 8.45 -8.53
CA ALA A 253 35.18 9.20 -8.98
C ALA A 253 35.05 10.63 -9.56
N ASP A 254 33.96 11.03 -10.24
CA ASP A 254 33.91 12.32 -10.98
C ASP A 254 32.80 13.29 -10.52
N GLY A 255 32.44 13.22 -9.24
CA GLY A 255 31.42 14.08 -8.63
C GLY A 255 30.10 13.36 -8.40
N SER A 256 29.34 13.81 -7.40
CA SER A 256 28.03 13.24 -7.07
C SER A 256 27.01 13.64 -8.13
N TYR A 257 26.60 12.71 -8.97
CA TYR A 257 25.45 12.88 -9.86
C TYR A 257 24.44 11.76 -9.65
N TRP A 258 23.16 12.09 -9.81
CA TRP A 258 22.09 11.12 -9.72
C TRP A 258 22.01 10.29 -11.00
N ARG A 259 22.12 8.97 -10.90
CA ARG A 259 22.04 8.03 -12.01
C ARG A 259 20.81 7.13 -11.88
N GLU A 260 20.11 6.89 -12.98
CA GLU A 260 19.04 5.89 -13.05
C GLU A 260 19.62 4.52 -13.40
N TRP A 261 19.32 3.51 -12.58
CA TRP A 261 19.80 2.14 -12.74
C TRP A 261 18.75 1.21 -13.33
N ALA A 262 17.50 1.41 -12.94
CA ALA A 262 16.37 0.64 -13.44
C ALA A 262 15.21 1.56 -13.78
N TYR A 263 14.48 1.18 -14.82
CA TYR A 263 13.22 1.78 -15.23
C TYR A 263 12.28 0.66 -15.67
N THR A 264 11.07 0.63 -15.13
CA THR A 264 9.98 -0.21 -15.59
C THR A 264 8.73 0.63 -15.73
N GLU A 265 7.95 0.37 -16.77
CA GLU A 265 6.64 0.97 -16.96
C GLU A 265 5.61 -0.14 -17.05
N ASP A 266 4.50 0.01 -16.34
CA ASP A 266 3.37 -0.91 -16.38
C ASP A 266 2.10 -0.13 -16.70
N ASN A 267 1.32 -0.66 -17.64
CA ASN A 267 0.16 0.00 -18.19
C ASN A 267 -1.10 -0.84 -17.97
N HIS A 268 -2.20 -0.13 -17.75
CA HIS A 268 -3.54 -0.69 -17.67
C HIS A 268 -4.46 0.10 -18.59
N THR A 269 -4.98 -0.59 -19.61
CA THR A 269 -5.93 -0.03 -20.55
C THR A 269 -7.23 0.33 -19.85
N ILE A 270 -7.64 1.57 -20.01
CA ILE A 270 -8.92 2.06 -19.54
C ILE A 270 -9.96 1.66 -20.58
N TYR A 271 -10.69 0.57 -20.32
CA TYR A 271 -11.82 0.17 -21.14
C TYR A 271 -13.02 1.09 -20.87
N TYR A 272 -12.97 2.32 -21.38
CA TYR A 272 -14.17 3.14 -21.54
C TYR A 272 -14.39 3.38 -23.03
N ASP A 273 -14.99 2.41 -23.70
CA ASP A 273 -15.62 2.64 -25.00
C ASP A 273 -17.13 2.72 -24.78
N GLU A 274 -17.58 3.90 -24.35
CA GLU A 274 -18.93 4.36 -24.65
C GLU A 274 -18.79 5.84 -25.01
N SER A 275 -18.90 6.13 -26.29
CA SER A 275 -18.94 7.47 -26.85
C SER A 275 -19.84 8.40 -26.04
N MET A 276 -19.54 9.70 -26.08
CA MET A 276 -20.30 10.79 -25.47
C MET A 276 -21.78 10.89 -25.94
N ASP A 277 -22.33 9.91 -26.65
CA ASP A 277 -23.61 10.00 -27.35
C ASP A 277 -24.82 9.54 -26.54
N ASN A 278 -24.65 8.97 -25.34
CA ASN A 278 -25.76 8.58 -24.47
C ASN A 278 -25.94 9.53 -23.28
N VAL A 279 -26.14 10.83 -23.55
CA VAL A 279 -26.57 11.85 -22.56
C VAL A 279 -28.10 11.82 -22.34
N GLY A 280 -28.74 10.67 -22.58
CA GLY A 280 -30.20 10.56 -22.60
C GLY A 280 -30.85 10.32 -21.22
N PHE A 281 -30.19 9.64 -20.28
CA PHE A 281 -30.88 9.18 -19.07
C PHE A 281 -29.98 9.13 -17.81
N ALA A 282 -30.42 9.87 -16.79
CA ALA A 282 -30.10 9.85 -15.36
C ALA A 282 -28.84 10.62 -14.86
N ASP A 283 -29.07 11.72 -14.13
CA ASP A 283 -28.04 12.48 -13.38
C ASP A 283 -27.26 11.61 -12.35
N ASN A 284 -27.81 10.48 -11.92
CA ASN A 284 -27.14 9.57 -10.98
C ASN A 284 -26.08 8.69 -11.68
N THR A 285 -26.30 8.25 -12.92
CA THR A 285 -25.30 7.47 -13.66
C THR A 285 -24.12 8.34 -14.07
N ILE A 286 -24.35 9.63 -14.32
CA ILE A 286 -23.27 10.60 -14.62
C ILE A 286 -22.37 10.82 -13.41
N LYS A 287 -22.92 10.93 -12.18
CA LYS A 287 -22.10 11.05 -10.96
C LYS A 287 -21.26 9.81 -10.69
N ASP A 288 -21.85 8.62 -10.78
CA ASP A 288 -21.11 7.38 -10.56
C ASP A 288 -20.08 7.11 -11.67
N ARG A 289 -20.40 7.47 -12.92
CA ARG A 289 -19.48 7.40 -14.06
C ARG A 289 -18.34 8.40 -13.94
N LEU A 290 -18.60 9.65 -13.53
CA LEU A 290 -17.56 10.63 -13.23
C LEU A 290 -16.71 10.22 -12.02
N ASN A 291 -17.31 9.61 -11.00
CA ASN A 291 -16.58 9.09 -9.84
C ASN A 291 -15.68 7.91 -10.23
N ASN A 292 -16.12 7.02 -11.11
CA ASN A 292 -15.31 5.92 -11.62
C ASN A 292 -14.21 6.38 -12.59
N ILE A 293 -14.48 7.37 -13.45
CA ILE A 293 -13.46 8.03 -14.31
C ILE A 293 -12.38 8.74 -13.46
N ARG A 294 -12.73 9.16 -12.25
CA ARG A 294 -11.87 9.82 -11.25
C ARG A 294 -11.30 8.86 -10.19
N LYS A 295 -11.56 7.55 -10.25
CA LYS A 295 -10.94 6.61 -9.31
C LYS A 295 -9.43 6.61 -9.57
N ARG A 296 -8.72 7.33 -8.71
CA ARG A 296 -7.27 7.38 -8.67
C ARG A 296 -6.76 6.09 -8.03
N PRO A 297 -5.85 5.35 -8.67
CA PRO A 297 -5.20 4.23 -8.01
C PRO A 297 -4.52 4.70 -6.74
N LYS A 298 -4.85 4.03 -5.62
CA LYS A 298 -4.27 4.40 -4.34
C LYS A 298 -2.85 3.84 -4.28
N ILE A 299 -1.87 4.73 -4.44
CA ILE A 299 -0.47 4.36 -4.32
C ILE A 299 -0.15 4.20 -2.83
N VAL A 300 0.16 2.98 -2.44
CA VAL A 300 0.64 2.64 -1.10
C VAL A 300 1.95 1.87 -1.27
N LEU A 301 2.84 1.96 -0.30
CA LEU A 301 4.09 1.23 -0.36
C LEU A 301 4.38 0.61 1.01
N ALA A 302 4.73 -0.68 0.98
CA ALA A 302 5.08 -1.44 2.15
C ALA A 302 6.57 -1.76 2.11
N LEU A 303 7.26 -1.49 3.22
CA LEU A 303 8.68 -1.72 3.39
C LEU A 303 8.90 -2.67 4.55
N SER A 304 9.87 -3.55 4.40
CA SER A 304 10.43 -4.31 5.52
C SER A 304 11.15 -3.38 6.50
N LEU A 305 11.33 -3.82 7.75
CA LEU A 305 12.00 -3.02 8.77
C LEU A 305 13.45 -2.69 8.39
N ASP A 306 14.13 -3.62 7.72
CA ASP A 306 15.50 -3.47 7.21
C ASP A 306 15.57 -2.79 5.83
N THR A 307 14.43 -2.43 5.24
CA THR A 307 14.28 -1.73 3.94
C THR A 307 14.80 -2.48 2.73
N LYS A 308 15.10 -3.77 2.88
CA LYS A 308 15.60 -4.64 1.81
C LYS A 308 14.50 -5.18 0.90
N THR A 309 13.28 -5.28 1.42
CA THR A 309 12.11 -5.69 0.63
C THR A 309 11.11 -4.55 0.58
N ILE A 310 10.65 -4.25 -0.63
CA ILE A 310 9.66 -3.23 -0.91
C ILE A 310 8.58 -3.81 -1.81
N VAL A 311 7.33 -3.61 -1.42
CA VAL A 311 6.17 -4.07 -2.18
C VAL A 311 5.17 -2.94 -2.33
N PHE A 312 4.64 -2.78 -3.53
CA PHE A 312 3.67 -1.73 -3.84
C PHE A 312 2.76 -2.16 -5.00
N PRO A 313 1.50 -1.70 -5.02
CA PRO A 313 0.62 -1.92 -6.15
C PRO A 313 1.11 -1.08 -7.34
N SER A 314 0.94 -1.65 -8.52
CA SER A 314 1.09 -0.97 -9.80
C SER A 314 -0.28 -0.37 -10.17
N VAL A 315 -0.68 -0.51 -11.43
CA VAL A 315 -2.02 -0.25 -11.93
C VAL A 315 -2.89 -1.51 -11.87
N SER A 316 -4.20 -1.33 -11.59
CA SER A 316 -5.21 -2.41 -11.53
C SER A 316 -4.94 -3.44 -10.42
N ASN A 317 -4.98 -4.73 -10.75
CA ASN A 317 -4.88 -5.87 -9.83
C ASN A 317 -3.45 -6.40 -9.67
N ARG A 318 -2.44 -5.59 -10.00
CA ARG A 318 -1.04 -5.99 -10.08
C ARG A 318 -0.19 -5.33 -9.01
N PHE A 319 0.82 -6.05 -8.52
CA PHE A 319 1.81 -5.50 -7.60
C PHE A 319 3.23 -5.94 -7.94
N PHE A 320 4.21 -5.12 -7.56
CA PHE A 320 5.62 -5.44 -7.69
C PHE A 320 6.25 -5.67 -6.33
N SER A 321 7.15 -6.64 -6.27
CA SER A 321 8.07 -6.87 -5.16
C SER A 321 9.50 -6.61 -5.66
N PHE A 322 10.25 -5.79 -4.94
CA PHE A 322 11.68 -5.64 -5.17
C PHE A 322 12.41 -6.10 -3.92
N ASP A 323 13.38 -6.98 -4.11
CA ASP A 323 14.15 -7.61 -3.04
C ASP A 323 15.64 -7.35 -3.24
N PHE A 324 16.30 -6.80 -2.22
CA PHE A 324 17.73 -6.52 -2.26
C PHE A 324 18.55 -7.80 -2.36
N MET A 325 19.55 -7.79 -3.25
CA MET A 325 20.51 -8.86 -3.47
C MET A 325 21.93 -8.29 -3.59
N ASP A 326 22.89 -9.00 -2.99
CA ASP A 326 24.33 -8.70 -3.00
C ASP A 326 25.17 -9.76 -3.73
N LYS A 327 24.58 -10.93 -4.06
CA LYS A 327 25.26 -12.05 -4.73
C LYS A 327 25.33 -11.89 -6.26
N ILE A 328 25.87 -10.77 -6.71
CA ILE A 328 25.93 -10.41 -8.13
C ILE A 328 26.78 -11.39 -8.94
N ASP A 329 27.82 -11.97 -8.32
CA ASP A 329 28.70 -12.98 -8.92
C ASP A 329 27.93 -14.22 -9.42
N ILE A 330 26.83 -14.56 -8.75
CA ILE A 330 25.96 -15.68 -9.12
C ILE A 330 24.99 -15.24 -10.22
N LEU A 331 24.36 -14.06 -10.05
CA LEU A 331 23.41 -13.52 -11.02
C LEU A 331 24.05 -13.22 -12.38
N GLN A 332 25.34 -12.87 -12.42
CA GLN A 332 26.09 -12.67 -13.66
C GLN A 332 26.20 -13.95 -14.50
N LYS A 333 26.13 -15.12 -13.87
CA LYS A 333 26.17 -16.42 -14.55
C LYS A 333 24.80 -16.81 -15.11
N MET A 334 23.72 -16.21 -14.62
CA MET A 334 22.36 -16.44 -15.10
C MET A 334 22.07 -15.53 -16.30
N GLU A 335 21.91 -16.10 -17.49
CA GLU A 335 21.71 -15.31 -18.71
C GLU A 335 20.43 -14.45 -18.67
N THR A 336 19.38 -14.96 -18.02
CA THR A 336 18.09 -14.28 -17.84
C THR A 336 18.15 -13.07 -16.90
N GLU A 337 18.97 -13.13 -15.85
CA GLU A 337 19.07 -12.07 -14.82
C GLU A 337 20.18 -11.07 -15.14
N LYS A 338 21.25 -11.51 -15.82
CA LYS A 338 22.39 -10.66 -16.19
C LYS A 338 21.99 -9.38 -16.92
N LYS A 339 20.91 -9.42 -17.72
CA LYS A 339 20.41 -8.27 -18.47
C LYS A 339 19.80 -7.16 -17.59
N PHE A 340 19.38 -7.49 -16.38
CA PHE A 340 18.75 -6.55 -15.43
C PHE A 340 19.73 -6.00 -14.39
N LEU A 341 20.90 -6.61 -14.25
CA LEU A 341 21.98 -6.12 -13.38
C LEU A 341 22.41 -4.70 -13.79
N TYR A 342 22.81 -3.91 -12.79
CA TYR A 342 23.17 -2.50 -12.96
C TYR A 342 24.59 -2.35 -13.52
N PRO A 343 24.78 -2.02 -14.81
CA PRO A 343 26.10 -2.02 -15.43
C PRO A 343 26.82 -0.69 -15.14
N ILE A 344 28.00 -0.75 -14.52
CA ILE A 344 28.77 0.46 -14.22
C ILE A 344 29.24 1.11 -15.53
N ASP A 345 29.77 0.29 -16.43
CA ASP A 345 30.30 0.70 -17.72
C ASP A 345 29.30 0.43 -18.86
N SER A 346 29.33 1.26 -19.91
CA SER A 346 28.51 1.07 -21.12
C SER A 346 28.73 -0.29 -21.79
N ASN A 347 29.94 -0.84 -21.65
CA ASN A 347 30.33 -2.12 -22.22
C ASN A 347 29.85 -3.33 -21.39
N LYS A 348 29.12 -3.10 -20.27
CA LYS A 348 28.57 -4.14 -19.38
C LYS A 348 29.62 -5.16 -18.90
N THR A 349 30.85 -4.71 -18.74
CA THR A 349 31.99 -5.49 -18.24
C THR A 349 32.01 -5.60 -16.74
N SER A 350 31.45 -4.59 -16.06
CA SER A 350 31.40 -4.45 -14.61
C SER A 350 29.98 -4.08 -14.19
N TYR A 351 29.58 -4.56 -13.03
CA TYR A 351 28.25 -4.35 -12.47
C TYR A 351 28.36 -3.84 -11.03
N LEU A 352 27.38 -3.07 -10.58
CA LEU A 352 27.28 -2.75 -9.16
C LEU A 352 27.15 -4.05 -8.36
N PRO A 353 27.80 -4.16 -7.18
CA PRO A 353 27.71 -5.34 -6.31
C PRO A 353 26.39 -5.41 -5.53
N GLU A 354 25.36 -4.68 -5.99
CA GLU A 354 24.04 -4.62 -5.38
C GLU A 354 22.98 -4.55 -6.49
N TYR A 355 21.86 -5.21 -6.28
CA TYR A 355 20.77 -5.26 -7.22
C TYR A 355 19.44 -5.45 -6.49
N TYR A 356 18.39 -4.78 -6.97
CA TYR A 356 17.03 -5.06 -6.53
C TYR A 356 16.36 -6.00 -7.53
N TYR A 357 16.17 -7.24 -7.10
CA TYR A 357 15.50 -8.25 -7.89
C TYR A 357 13.99 -7.99 -7.93
N GLN A 358 13.50 -7.68 -9.12
CA GLN A 358 12.13 -7.29 -9.38
C GLN A 358 11.27 -8.49 -9.77
N ARG A 359 10.13 -8.65 -9.09
CA ARG A 359 9.07 -9.59 -9.48
C ARG A 359 7.73 -8.90 -9.58
N ARG A 360 6.99 -9.28 -10.61
CA ARG A 360 5.61 -8.86 -10.85
C ARG A 360 4.66 -9.98 -10.44
N TYR A 361 3.56 -9.59 -9.81
CA TYR A 361 2.49 -10.49 -9.40
C TYR A 361 1.15 -9.92 -9.83
N ASP A 362 0.27 -10.78 -10.30
CA ASP A 362 -1.11 -10.46 -10.64
C ASP A 362 -2.03 -11.17 -9.64
N LEU A 363 -3.05 -10.48 -9.15
CA LEU A 363 -4.12 -11.10 -8.37
C LEU A 363 -4.97 -11.98 -9.28
N GLU A 364 -5.46 -13.11 -8.75
CA GLU A 364 -6.39 -13.99 -9.47
C GLU A 364 -7.76 -13.33 -9.74
N THR A 365 -8.04 -12.22 -9.05
CA THR A 365 -9.28 -11.45 -9.19
C THR A 365 -9.01 -10.09 -9.82
N ASP A 366 -9.93 -9.60 -10.65
CA ASP A 366 -9.89 -8.24 -11.22
C ASP A 366 -10.33 -7.18 -10.21
N SER A 367 -9.71 -7.19 -9.03
CA SER A 367 -9.98 -6.22 -7.96
C SER A 367 -8.82 -5.26 -7.83
N GLU A 368 -9.10 -3.97 -7.75
CA GLU A 368 -8.06 -2.96 -7.50
C GLU A 368 -7.50 -3.10 -6.08
N ILE A 369 -6.18 -2.96 -5.97
CA ILE A 369 -5.47 -3.01 -4.69
C ILE A 369 -5.59 -1.66 -3.99
N VAL A 370 -6.14 -1.67 -2.78
CA VAL A 370 -6.34 -0.46 -1.97
C VAL A 370 -5.19 -0.25 -0.98
N GLY A 371 -4.54 -1.32 -0.53
CA GLY A 371 -3.37 -1.19 0.30
C GLY A 371 -2.62 -2.50 0.52
N ILE A 372 -1.38 -2.34 0.99
CA ILE A 372 -0.42 -3.42 1.21
C ILE A 372 0.32 -3.13 2.52
N GLN A 373 0.61 -4.18 3.29
CA GLN A 373 1.42 -4.14 4.48
C GLN A 373 2.35 -5.37 4.51
N LEU A 374 3.61 -5.15 4.89
CA LEU A 374 4.57 -6.23 5.17
C LEU A 374 4.68 -6.45 6.68
N ASP A 375 4.96 -7.70 7.06
CA ASP A 375 5.52 -8.00 8.38
C ASP A 375 6.96 -7.47 8.48
N ASP A 376 7.46 -7.26 9.69
CA ASP A 376 8.76 -6.61 9.94
C ASP A 376 9.91 -7.34 9.23
N ASP A 377 9.85 -8.68 9.20
CA ASP A 377 10.84 -9.58 8.58
C ASP A 377 10.59 -9.84 7.08
N ALA A 378 9.58 -9.22 6.46
CA ALA A 378 9.16 -9.47 5.08
C ALA A 378 8.84 -10.94 4.74
N THR A 379 8.49 -11.75 5.74
CA THR A 379 8.12 -13.17 5.52
C THR A 379 6.65 -13.35 5.17
N MET A 380 5.81 -12.40 5.58
CA MET A 380 4.39 -12.34 5.26
C MET A 380 4.01 -10.97 4.75
N MET A 381 2.97 -10.94 3.94
CA MET A 381 2.39 -9.74 3.36
C MET A 381 0.87 -9.83 3.44
N ALA A 382 0.23 -8.74 3.84
CA ALA A 382 -1.20 -8.57 3.75
C ALA A 382 -1.50 -7.55 2.66
N LEU A 383 -2.42 -7.89 1.77
CA LEU A 383 -2.92 -7.02 0.70
C LEU A 383 -4.43 -6.95 0.82
N TRP A 384 -5.02 -5.77 0.69
CA TRP A 384 -6.47 -5.63 0.69
C TRP A 384 -6.98 -4.85 -0.53
N THR A 385 -8.18 -5.22 -0.98
CA THR A 385 -8.76 -4.76 -2.23
C THR A 385 -10.03 -3.92 -2.02
N GLU A 386 -10.53 -3.30 -3.09
CA GLU A 386 -11.78 -2.51 -3.05
C GLU A 386 -13.02 -3.34 -2.66
N HIS A 387 -12.97 -4.66 -2.85
CA HIS A 387 -14.01 -5.61 -2.45
C HIS A 387 -13.89 -6.07 -0.98
N ASN A 388 -13.05 -5.41 -0.17
CA ASN A 388 -12.84 -5.69 1.25
C ASN A 388 -12.32 -7.10 1.55
N HIS A 389 -11.58 -7.72 0.63
CA HIS A 389 -10.86 -8.96 0.90
C HIS A 389 -9.45 -8.65 1.39
N VAL A 390 -8.94 -9.42 2.35
CA VAL A 390 -7.53 -9.37 2.77
C VAL A 390 -6.83 -10.65 2.35
N TYR A 391 -5.92 -10.55 1.40
CA TYR A 391 -5.08 -11.63 0.91
C TYR A 391 -3.79 -11.67 1.71
N ILE A 392 -3.48 -12.83 2.29
CA ILE A 392 -2.25 -13.07 3.04
C ILE A 392 -1.32 -13.93 2.20
N TYR A 393 -0.18 -13.35 1.83
CA TYR A 393 0.91 -14.02 1.15
C TYR A 393 2.02 -14.38 2.14
N SER A 394 2.71 -15.48 1.90
CA SER A 394 3.88 -15.88 2.69
C SER A 394 5.04 -16.33 1.81
N ARG A 395 6.24 -16.20 2.36
CA ARG A 395 7.52 -16.67 1.81
C ARG A 395 8.18 -17.73 2.69
N LYS A 396 7.45 -18.34 3.62
CA LYS A 396 8.02 -19.36 4.51
C LYS A 396 8.45 -20.58 3.70
N VAL A 397 9.71 -20.99 3.87
CA VAL A 397 10.16 -22.32 3.47
C VAL A 397 9.43 -23.29 4.40
N ASN A 398 8.43 -24.01 3.88
CA ASN A 398 7.93 -25.16 4.61
C ASN A 398 9.09 -26.18 4.64
N GLU A 399 9.79 -26.29 5.79
CA GLU A 399 10.80 -27.32 6.04
C GLU A 399 10.25 -28.75 5.91
N THR A 400 8.93 -28.91 5.70
CA THR A 400 8.36 -30.14 5.15
C THR A 400 8.64 -30.25 3.65
N THR A 401 9.89 -30.15 3.23
CA THR A 401 10.35 -31.07 2.19
C THR A 401 10.32 -32.44 2.83
N VAL A 402 9.17 -33.11 2.69
CA VAL A 402 9.18 -34.58 2.66
C VAL A 402 10.34 -34.91 1.74
N LYS A 403 11.38 -35.56 2.25
CA LYS A 403 12.36 -36.26 1.42
C LYS A 403 11.53 -37.27 0.65
N ILE A 404 10.96 -36.86 -0.47
CA ILE A 404 10.39 -37.78 -1.44
C ILE A 404 11.64 -38.51 -1.91
N GLU A 405 11.84 -39.72 -1.42
CA GLU A 405 12.85 -40.62 -1.98
C GLU A 405 12.55 -40.67 -3.48
N LYS A 406 13.42 -40.02 -4.27
CA LYS A 406 13.27 -39.96 -5.72
C LYS A 406 13.26 -41.41 -6.20
N THR A 407 12.23 -41.79 -6.94
CA THR A 407 12.21 -43.12 -7.57
C THR A 407 13.27 -43.16 -8.67
N ARG A 408 13.82 -44.34 -8.97
CA ARG A 408 14.83 -44.56 -10.03
C ARG A 408 14.45 -43.99 -11.41
N MET A 409 13.14 -43.84 -11.67
CA MET A 409 12.59 -43.20 -12.87
C MET A 409 12.74 -41.68 -12.84
N GLN A 410 12.57 -41.03 -11.69
CA GLN A 410 12.77 -39.58 -11.54
C GLN A 410 14.26 -39.23 -11.67
N GLU A 411 15.15 -40.02 -11.08
CA GLU A 411 16.61 -39.87 -11.29
C GLU A 411 17.02 -40.00 -12.76
N TRP A 412 16.33 -40.84 -13.54
CA TRP A 412 16.57 -41.00 -14.99
C TRP A 412 16.01 -39.85 -15.82
N VAL A 413 14.88 -39.24 -15.42
CA VAL A 413 14.30 -38.07 -16.09
C VAL A 413 15.17 -36.83 -15.84
N ASP A 414 15.68 -36.65 -14.62
CA ASP A 414 16.60 -35.56 -14.27
C ASP A 414 17.93 -35.65 -15.06
N LEU A 415 18.35 -36.87 -15.42
CA LEU A 415 19.53 -37.13 -16.26
C LEU A 415 19.32 -36.81 -17.75
N LEU A 416 18.07 -36.75 -18.21
CA LEU A 416 17.69 -36.45 -19.61
C LEU A 416 17.36 -34.96 -19.82
N PHE A 417 17.14 -34.20 -18.75
CA PHE A 417 16.87 -32.76 -18.76
C PHE A 417 17.85 -32.01 -17.83
N PRO A 418 19.06 -31.65 -18.31
CA PRO A 418 20.14 -31.08 -17.48
C PRO A 418 19.86 -29.65 -16.94
N ASP A 419 18.69 -29.07 -17.21
CA ASP A 419 18.29 -27.75 -16.73
C ASP A 419 18.00 -27.71 -15.20
N GLU A 420 18.13 -28.83 -14.48
CA GLU A 420 17.95 -28.87 -13.02
C GLU A 420 19.01 -28.06 -12.26
N GLU A 421 20.27 -27.98 -12.72
CA GLU A 421 21.31 -27.18 -12.04
C GLU A 421 20.94 -25.71 -11.98
N GLU A 422 20.45 -25.15 -13.10
CA GLU A 422 19.92 -23.79 -13.11
C GLU A 422 18.76 -23.65 -12.13
N HIS A 423 17.77 -24.55 -12.15
CA HIS A 423 16.62 -24.53 -11.25
C HIS A 423 17.01 -24.61 -9.76
N HIS A 424 18.07 -25.34 -9.43
CA HIS A 424 18.64 -25.39 -8.09
C HIS A 424 19.24 -24.04 -7.67
N VAL A 425 20.04 -23.42 -8.54
CA VAL A 425 20.63 -22.08 -8.30
C VAL A 425 19.52 -21.02 -8.18
N TYR A 426 18.46 -21.08 -9.00
CA TYR A 426 17.28 -20.22 -8.88
C TYR A 426 16.59 -20.39 -7.52
N ARG A 427 16.45 -21.63 -7.04
CA ARG A 427 15.76 -21.93 -5.77
C ARG A 427 16.59 -21.52 -4.54
N GLU A 428 17.91 -21.66 -4.59
CA GLU A 428 18.79 -21.40 -3.46
C GLU A 428 19.24 -19.94 -3.34
N HIS A 429 19.34 -19.21 -4.45
CA HIS A 429 19.94 -17.88 -4.47
C HIS A 429 18.96 -16.74 -4.76
N LEU A 430 17.83 -17.00 -5.40
CA LEU A 430 16.82 -15.96 -5.57
C LEU A 430 15.89 -15.86 -4.37
N PRO A 431 15.31 -14.66 -4.12
CA PRO A 431 14.24 -14.49 -3.14
C PRO A 431 13.10 -15.47 -3.37
N ILE A 432 12.51 -15.99 -2.29
CA ILE A 432 11.36 -16.91 -2.37
C ILE A 432 10.14 -16.13 -2.90
N PRO A 433 9.39 -16.66 -3.88
CA PRO A 433 8.23 -15.95 -4.40
C PRO A 433 7.11 -15.84 -3.37
N TRP A 434 6.35 -14.73 -3.41
CA TRP A 434 5.12 -14.60 -2.66
C TRP A 434 4.12 -15.67 -3.09
N LYS A 435 3.63 -16.46 -2.13
CA LYS A 435 2.56 -17.44 -2.36
C LYS A 435 1.35 -17.07 -1.53
N LEU A 436 0.18 -17.03 -2.17
CA LEU A 436 -1.08 -16.83 -1.46
C LEU A 436 -1.27 -18.01 -0.49
N THR A 437 -1.60 -17.68 0.75
CA THR A 437 -1.80 -18.69 1.81
C THR A 437 -3.20 -18.65 2.40
N MET A 438 -3.82 -17.47 2.40
CA MET A 438 -5.11 -17.26 3.03
C MET A 438 -5.79 -16.05 2.40
N VAL A 439 -7.12 -16.09 2.40
CA VAL A 439 -7.98 -14.95 2.10
C VAL A 439 -8.93 -14.77 3.28
N ILE A 440 -8.94 -13.58 3.87
CA ILE A 440 -9.86 -13.19 4.93
C ILE A 440 -10.97 -12.35 4.30
N THR A 441 -12.19 -12.81 4.47
CA THR A 441 -13.43 -12.12 4.11
C THR A 441 -14.06 -11.55 5.38
N PRO A 442 -13.93 -10.24 5.67
CA PRO A 442 -14.63 -9.62 6.78
C PRO A 442 -16.14 -9.80 6.60
N SER A 443 -16.85 -10.02 7.70
CA SER A 443 -18.31 -10.17 7.71
C SER A 443 -19.07 -8.86 7.48
N THR A 444 -18.38 -7.76 7.22
CA THR A 444 -18.92 -6.39 7.16
C THR A 444 -18.72 -5.77 5.79
N PHE A 445 -19.70 -5.02 5.31
CA PHE A 445 -19.64 -4.25 4.05
C PHE A 445 -18.81 -2.95 4.15
N THR A 446 -18.31 -2.62 5.34
CA THR A 446 -17.53 -1.40 5.60
C THR A 446 -16.12 -1.53 5.04
N SER A 447 -15.62 -0.47 4.39
CA SER A 447 -14.35 -0.54 3.69
C SER A 447 -13.17 -0.69 4.62
N ILE A 448 -12.23 -1.56 4.26
CA ILE A 448 -10.96 -1.72 5.00
C ILE A 448 -10.09 -0.50 4.75
N GLU A 449 -9.59 0.11 5.83
CA GLU A 449 -8.75 1.29 5.73
C GLU A 449 -7.27 0.95 5.95
N HIS A 450 -6.97 0.19 7.01
CA HIS A 450 -5.61 -0.24 7.34
C HIS A 450 -5.56 -1.68 7.83
N VAL A 451 -4.45 -2.35 7.52
CA VAL A 451 -4.10 -3.67 8.06
C VAL A 451 -2.69 -3.60 8.63
N ARG A 452 -2.46 -4.19 9.81
CA ARG A 452 -1.16 -4.23 10.47
C ARG A 452 -0.88 -5.58 11.11
N PHE A 453 0.32 -6.12 10.87
CA PHE A 453 0.82 -7.27 11.60
C PHE A 453 1.24 -6.86 13.00
N TYR A 454 0.98 -7.72 13.97
CA TYR A 454 1.43 -7.57 15.34
C TYR A 454 2.02 -8.89 15.81
N LYS A 455 3.32 -8.86 16.12
CA LYS A 455 4.10 -10.01 16.52
C LYS A 455 4.62 -9.77 17.94
N ASP A 456 4.02 -10.48 18.88
CA ASP A 456 4.44 -10.55 20.28
C ASP A 456 4.34 -12.03 20.70
N ASN A 457 3.77 -12.34 21.86
CA ASN A 457 3.44 -13.71 22.27
C ASN A 457 2.43 -14.44 21.37
N LEU A 458 1.70 -13.71 20.52
CA LEU A 458 0.77 -14.22 19.51
C LEU A 458 1.05 -13.50 18.19
N PHE A 459 0.90 -14.19 17.07
CA PHE A 459 0.96 -13.56 15.75
C PHE A 459 -0.44 -13.16 15.30
N LEU A 460 -0.70 -11.85 15.29
CA LEU A 460 -2.00 -11.26 15.03
C LEU A 460 -1.97 -10.39 13.77
N LEU A 461 -3.10 -10.39 13.07
CA LEU A 461 -3.42 -9.41 12.03
C LEU A 461 -4.50 -8.48 12.55
N VAL A 462 -4.22 -7.19 12.61
CA VAL A 462 -5.16 -6.16 13.03
C VAL A 462 -5.71 -5.46 11.79
N VAL A 463 -7.02 -5.45 11.62
CA VAL A 463 -7.73 -4.86 10.49
C VAL A 463 -8.60 -3.71 11.00
N ALA A 464 -8.26 -2.48 10.61
CA ALA A 464 -9.03 -1.28 10.90
C ALA A 464 -9.93 -0.91 9.72
N LEU A 465 -11.19 -0.67 10.02
CA LEU A 465 -12.22 -0.27 9.08
C LEU A 465 -12.42 1.25 9.09
N ASN A 466 -13.02 1.76 8.01
CA ASN A 466 -13.32 3.18 7.83
C ASN A 466 -14.23 3.83 8.90
N ASN A 467 -14.96 3.00 9.66
CA ASN A 467 -15.85 3.43 10.73
C ASN A 467 -15.17 3.41 12.11
N GLY A 468 -13.86 3.16 12.16
CA GLY A 468 -13.07 3.11 13.39
C GLY A 468 -13.15 1.78 14.15
N HIS A 469 -13.88 0.79 13.64
CA HIS A 469 -13.84 -0.56 14.21
C HIS A 469 -12.54 -1.27 13.84
N ILE A 470 -12.01 -2.03 14.80
CA ILE A 470 -10.82 -2.85 14.62
C ILE A 470 -11.16 -4.30 14.91
N TYR A 471 -10.82 -5.17 13.96
CA TYR A 471 -10.83 -6.62 14.12
C TYR A 471 -9.39 -7.14 14.28
N SER A 472 -9.25 -8.25 15.00
CA SER A 472 -7.97 -8.95 15.15
C SER A 472 -8.14 -10.42 14.78
N TYR A 473 -7.27 -10.93 13.93
CA TYR A 473 -7.25 -12.32 13.48
C TYR A 473 -5.97 -13.00 14.00
N ARG A 474 -6.09 -14.20 14.57
CA ARG A 474 -4.93 -15.01 14.98
C ARG A 474 -4.42 -15.80 13.78
N LEU A 475 -3.17 -15.54 13.39
CA LEU A 475 -2.54 -16.22 12.26
C LEU A 475 -1.90 -17.56 12.65
N ASP A 476 -1.75 -17.84 13.95
CA ASP A 476 -1.16 -19.11 14.45
C ASP A 476 -2.16 -20.29 14.44
N GLN A 477 -3.46 -20.01 14.35
CA GLN A 477 -4.54 -21.02 14.42
C GLN A 477 -5.09 -21.40 13.03
N THR A 478 -4.39 -21.04 11.97
CA THR A 478 -4.96 -21.06 10.63
C THR A 478 -4.97 -22.45 10.00
N GLU A 479 -6.15 -22.88 9.54
CA GLU A 479 -6.28 -23.97 8.57
C GLU A 479 -5.54 -23.59 7.28
N LYS A 480 -4.56 -24.42 6.90
CA LYS A 480 -3.87 -24.28 5.62
C LYS A 480 -4.90 -24.33 4.50
N GLN A 481 -4.83 -23.41 3.53
CA GLN A 481 -5.58 -23.55 2.29
C GLN A 481 -5.35 -24.97 1.73
N LYS A 482 -6.41 -25.76 1.69
CA LYS A 482 -6.37 -27.07 1.04
C LYS A 482 -6.13 -26.81 -0.46
N PRO A 483 -5.21 -27.55 -1.11
CA PRO A 483 -4.98 -27.38 -2.54
C PRO A 483 -6.30 -27.57 -3.29
N VAL A 484 -6.61 -26.71 -4.26
CA VAL A 484 -7.84 -26.79 -5.06
C VAL A 484 -7.68 -27.93 -6.07
N ASN A 485 -8.05 -29.13 -5.62
CA ASN A 485 -7.99 -30.36 -6.39
C ASN A 485 -9.40 -30.95 -6.44
N PHE A 486 -9.69 -31.78 -7.43
CA PHE A 486 -11.03 -32.39 -7.57
C PHE A 486 -11.50 -33.11 -6.29
N ILE A 487 -10.57 -33.75 -5.57
CA ILE A 487 -10.84 -34.47 -4.31
C ILE A 487 -11.22 -33.52 -3.16
N THR A 488 -10.56 -32.37 -3.05
CA THR A 488 -10.87 -31.37 -2.00
C THR A 488 -12.16 -30.62 -2.33
N PHE A 489 -12.43 -30.34 -3.61
CA PHE A 489 -13.73 -29.81 -4.06
C PHE A 489 -14.88 -30.76 -3.73
N ILE A 490 -14.75 -32.05 -4.02
CA ILE A 490 -15.75 -33.06 -3.66
C ILE A 490 -16.01 -33.03 -2.16
N ASN A 491 -14.97 -33.08 -1.33
CA ASN A 491 -15.12 -33.12 0.12
C ASN A 491 -15.75 -31.87 0.72
N ASP A 492 -15.39 -30.67 0.23
CA ASP A 492 -15.87 -29.40 0.79
C ASP A 492 -17.23 -28.94 0.19
N LYS A 493 -17.63 -29.46 -0.98
CA LYS A 493 -18.84 -29.08 -1.73
C LYS A 493 -19.63 -30.30 -2.25
N TRP A 494 -19.69 -31.37 -1.46
CA TRP A 494 -20.36 -32.64 -1.82
C TRP A 494 -21.84 -32.45 -2.16
N ASP A 495 -22.49 -31.51 -1.48
CA ASP A 495 -23.86 -31.06 -1.69
C ASP A 495 -24.09 -30.48 -3.09
N MET A 496 -23.18 -29.62 -3.55
CA MET A 496 -23.25 -28.99 -4.88
C MET A 496 -22.98 -30.01 -6.00
N LEU A 497 -22.08 -30.97 -5.76
CA LEU A 497 -21.79 -32.07 -6.68
C LEU A 497 -23.00 -32.99 -6.87
N ILE A 498 -23.67 -33.38 -5.78
CA ILE A 498 -24.91 -34.17 -5.86
C ILE A 498 -25.96 -33.42 -6.69
N ALA A 499 -26.15 -32.12 -6.44
CA ALA A 499 -27.11 -31.32 -7.19
C ALA A 499 -26.81 -31.29 -8.69
N MET A 500 -25.54 -31.10 -9.07
CA MET A 500 -25.11 -31.19 -10.48
C MET A 500 -25.35 -32.58 -11.07
N CYS A 501 -24.99 -33.65 -10.35
CA CYS A 501 -25.23 -35.02 -10.82
C CYS A 501 -26.72 -35.32 -11.00
N VAL A 502 -27.59 -34.82 -10.11
CA VAL A 502 -29.04 -34.98 -10.23
C VAL A 502 -29.57 -34.21 -11.45
N ILE A 503 -29.13 -32.98 -11.66
CA ILE A 503 -29.52 -32.18 -12.84
C ILE A 503 -29.09 -32.88 -14.13
N ILE A 504 -27.83 -33.32 -14.22
CA ILE A 504 -27.32 -34.07 -15.37
C ILE A 504 -28.13 -35.36 -15.57
N SER A 505 -28.44 -36.09 -14.50
CA SER A 505 -29.22 -37.33 -14.59
C SER A 505 -30.65 -37.08 -15.09
N ILE A 506 -31.27 -35.97 -14.68
CA ILE A 506 -32.58 -35.54 -15.19
C ILE A 506 -32.49 -35.20 -16.68
N PHE A 507 -31.46 -34.46 -17.10
CA PHE A 507 -31.24 -34.14 -18.53
C PHE A 507 -31.03 -35.41 -19.36
N VAL A 508 -30.18 -36.33 -18.90
CA VAL A 508 -29.91 -37.60 -19.60
C VAL A 508 -31.16 -38.47 -19.64
N TYR A 509 -31.94 -38.54 -18.56
CA TYR A 509 -33.21 -39.27 -18.55
C TYR A 509 -34.23 -38.67 -19.51
N ASN A 510 -34.30 -37.34 -19.56
CA ASN A 510 -35.23 -36.63 -20.45
C ASN A 510 -34.82 -36.75 -21.92
N GLU A 511 -33.52 -36.70 -22.23
CA GLU A 511 -33.02 -37.02 -23.58
C GLU A 511 -33.28 -38.48 -23.97
N PHE A 512 -33.08 -39.42 -23.06
CA PHE A 512 -33.36 -40.84 -23.32
C PHE A 512 -34.86 -41.10 -23.59
N GLN A 513 -35.75 -40.38 -22.89
CA GLN A 513 -37.20 -40.42 -23.13
C GLN A 513 -37.63 -39.74 -24.45
N HIS A 514 -36.82 -38.83 -24.99
CA HIS A 514 -37.10 -38.13 -26.24
C HIS A 514 -36.41 -38.74 -27.47
N PHE A 515 -35.43 -39.63 -27.28
CA PHE A 515 -34.74 -40.38 -28.34
C PHE A 515 -35.17 -41.86 -28.45
N ALA A 516 -36.07 -42.33 -27.59
CA ALA A 516 -36.80 -43.61 -27.72
C ALA A 516 -38.23 -43.35 -28.19
#